data_AF-A0A946S2Q7-F1
#
_entry.id   AF-A0A946S2Q7-F1
#
_cell.length_a   1.000
_cell.length_b   1.000
_cell.length_c   1.000
_cell.angle_alpha   90.00
_cell.angle_beta   90.00
_cell.angle_gamma   90.00
#
_symmetry.space_group_name_H-M   'P 1'
#
loop_
_entity.id
_entity.type
_entity.pdbx_description
1 polymer ?
#
loop_
_entity_poly.entity_id
_entity_poly.type
_entity_poly.pdbx_seq_one_letter_code
_entity_poly.pdbx_strand_id
1 'polypeptide(L)'
;MRGKKLKIGNDKGWTLVEAILSIVIMSIMVLGLTVVLMAFREQLDRSWSIRVMDQYGNDVVERLTHELRNAVDVNVRNGIGNTHKIDITYLDPYRHDVKFTNSWRADVRSAKVTINNDPIDRTFPPTSPGRGEYFEIGQFTLTPYGKLTPNNREHQDSFQRNEKFMAATWDIRFQLIYTRNAVNPGERKWSYVKEYYNRVYMRNMNLAVSEGITD
;
A
#
# COMPACT_ATOMS: atom_id res chain seq x y z
N MET A 1 -73.30 20.31 49.06
CA MET A 1 -72.15 19.49 49.49
C MET A 1 -71.04 19.57 48.46
N ARG A 2 -69.82 19.84 48.93
CA ARG A 2 -68.49 19.68 48.28
C ARG A 2 -68.22 20.42 46.96
N GLY A 3 -67.74 21.67 47.10
CA GLY A 3 -66.87 22.29 46.10
C GLY A 3 -65.56 21.51 46.00
N LYS A 4 -65.26 20.98 44.81
CA LYS A 4 -63.95 20.40 44.48
C LYS A 4 -62.91 21.52 44.51
N LYS A 5 -62.02 21.51 45.51
CA LYS A 5 -60.78 22.29 45.46
C LYS A 5 -59.92 21.75 44.32
N LEU A 6 -59.88 22.46 43.20
CA LEU A 6 -58.83 22.31 42.20
C LEU A 6 -57.50 22.61 42.90
N LYS A 7 -56.72 21.56 43.18
CA LYS A 7 -55.31 21.70 43.47
C LYS A 7 -54.67 22.12 42.15
N ILE A 8 -54.44 23.42 41.98
CA ILE A 8 -53.50 23.92 40.98
C ILE A 8 -52.14 23.37 41.44
N GLY A 9 -51.69 22.31 40.77
CA GLY A 9 -50.33 21.83 40.89
C GLY A 9 -49.42 23.02 40.64
N ASN A 10 -48.47 23.23 41.54
CA ASN A 10 -47.47 24.25 41.38
C ASN A 10 -46.53 23.75 40.27
N ASP A 11 -46.95 23.90 39.01
CA ASP A 11 -46.11 23.70 37.84
C ASP A 11 -45.04 24.78 37.92
N LYS A 12 -43.93 24.43 38.59
CA LYS A 12 -42.73 25.26 38.65
C LYS A 12 -42.28 25.45 37.21
N GLY A 13 -42.67 26.55 36.59
CA GLY A 13 -42.17 26.96 35.28
C GLY A 13 -40.64 26.97 35.30
N TRP A 14 -40.04 26.70 34.15
CA TRP A 14 -38.59 26.74 34.00
C TRP A 14 -38.04 28.07 34.50
N THR A 15 -37.15 28.02 35.47
CA THR A 15 -36.45 29.24 35.90
C THR A 15 -35.49 29.66 34.79
N LEU A 16 -35.29 30.97 34.61
CA LEU A 16 -34.35 31.52 33.62
C LEU A 16 -32.95 30.87 33.73
N VAL A 17 -32.54 30.56 34.96
CA VAL A 17 -31.25 29.91 35.27
C VAL A 17 -31.19 28.48 34.72
N GLU A 18 -32.25 27.69 34.91
CA GLU A 18 -32.35 26.32 34.34
C GLU A 18 -32.35 26.36 32.81
N ALA A 19 -32.99 27.37 32.20
CA ALA A 19 -32.99 27.56 30.75
C ALA A 19 -31.58 27.86 30.21
N ILE A 20 -30.87 28.82 30.84
CA ILE A 20 -29.50 29.19 30.43
C ILE A 20 -28.54 28.01 30.64
N LEU A 21 -28.63 27.30 31.77
CA LEU A 21 -27.80 26.13 32.06
C LEU A 21 -28.01 25.03 31.00
N SER A 22 -29.26 24.77 30.61
CA SER A 22 -29.59 23.77 29.59
C SER A 22 -29.00 24.14 28.23
N ILE A 23 -29.04 25.41 27.84
CA ILE A 23 -28.43 25.91 26.60
C ILE A 23 -26.90 25.75 26.64
N VAL A 24 -26.26 26.05 27.76
CA VAL A 24 -24.81 25.89 27.91
C VAL A 24 -24.40 24.42 27.81
N ILE A 25 -25.10 23.52 28.51
CA ILE A 25 -24.82 22.08 28.44
C ILE A 25 -25.03 21.56 27.02
N MET A 26 -26.12 21.93 26.36
CA MET A 26 -26.40 21.54 24.98
C MET A 26 -25.31 22.04 24.03
N SER A 27 -24.83 23.28 24.22
CA SER A 27 -23.76 23.87 23.41
C SER A 27 -22.44 23.10 23.60
N ILE A 28 -22.09 22.75 24.84
CA ILE A 28 -20.89 21.94 25.14
C ILE A 28 -21.01 20.55 24.52
N MET A 29 -22.19 19.91 24.60
CA MET A 29 -22.43 18.60 24.00
C MET A 29 -22.29 18.63 22.48
N VAL A 30 -22.85 19.65 21.81
CA VAL A 30 -22.73 19.82 20.36
C VAL A 30 -21.27 20.05 19.97
N LEU A 31 -20.54 20.93 20.67
CA LEU A 31 -19.12 21.15 20.41
C LEU A 31 -18.30 19.87 20.62
N GLY A 32 -18.53 19.15 21.72
CA GLY A 32 -17.88 17.87 21.99
C GLY A 32 -18.14 16.85 20.89
N LEU A 33 -19.38 16.71 20.44
CA LEU A 33 -19.75 15.81 19.35
C LEU A 33 -19.07 16.20 18.03
N THR A 34 -19.01 17.50 17.69
CA THR A 34 -18.34 17.94 16.46
C THR A 34 -16.85 17.61 16.45
N VAL A 35 -16.16 17.78 17.58
CA VAL A 35 -14.73 17.42 17.73
C VAL A 35 -14.54 15.92 17.56
N VAL A 36 -15.40 15.10 18.18
CA VAL A 36 -15.34 13.64 18.05
C VAL A 36 -15.59 13.19 16.61
N LEU A 37 -16.59 13.78 15.93
CA LEU A 37 -16.88 13.46 14.53
C LEU A 37 -15.73 13.84 13.60
N MET A 38 -15.08 14.99 13.84
CA MET A 38 -13.89 15.39 13.08
C MET A 38 -12.74 14.40 13.28
N ALA A 39 -12.45 14.01 14.54
CA ALA A 39 -11.42 13.04 14.84
C ALA A 39 -11.71 11.66 14.23
N PHE A 40 -12.98 11.22 14.26
CA PHE A 40 -13.39 9.96 13.66
C PHE A 40 -13.25 9.97 12.13
N ARG A 41 -13.71 11.04 11.47
CA ARG A 41 -13.53 11.23 10.03
C ARG A 41 -12.04 11.17 9.66
N GLU A 42 -11.20 11.85 10.43
CA GLU A 42 -9.76 11.86 10.22
C GLU A 42 -9.14 10.46 10.33
N GLN A 43 -9.59 9.64 11.29
CA GLN A 43 -9.15 8.25 11.40
C GLN A 43 -9.60 7.42 10.21
N LEU A 44 -10.84 7.60 9.73
CA LEU A 44 -11.35 6.90 8.56
C LEU A 44 -10.56 7.25 7.29
N ASP A 45 -10.30 8.54 7.06
CA ASP A 45 -9.54 9.01 5.89
C ASP A 45 -8.12 8.42 5.89
N ARG A 46 -7.45 8.39 7.06
CA ARG A 46 -6.13 7.75 7.20
C ARG A 46 -6.18 6.25 6.93
N SER A 47 -7.15 5.54 7.50
CA SER A 47 -7.32 4.09 7.29
C SER A 47 -7.61 3.76 5.83
N TRP A 48 -8.37 4.62 5.14
CA TRP A 48 -8.65 4.46 3.72
C TRP A 48 -7.40 4.64 2.87
N SER A 49 -6.60 5.69 3.11
CA SER A 49 -5.32 5.91 2.41
C SER A 49 -4.35 4.73 2.58
N ILE A 50 -4.26 4.16 3.79
CA ILE A 50 -3.45 2.96 4.04
C ILE A 50 -3.99 1.76 3.26
N ARG A 51 -5.31 1.56 3.22
CA ARG A 51 -5.94 0.45 2.47
C ARG A 51 -5.67 0.57 0.97
N VAL A 52 -5.78 1.77 0.40
CA VAL A 52 -5.48 2.01 -1.02
C VAL A 52 -4.02 1.72 -1.32
N MET A 53 -3.10 2.15 -0.44
CA MET A 53 -1.68 1.82 -0.54
C MET A 53 -1.43 0.31 -0.46
N ASP A 54 -2.18 -0.41 0.40
CA ASP A 54 -2.07 -1.85 0.58
C ASP A 54 -2.51 -2.62 -0.66
N GLN A 55 -3.67 -2.25 -1.21
CA GLN A 55 -4.18 -2.84 -2.45
C GLN A 55 -3.17 -2.65 -3.58
N TYR A 56 -2.71 -1.42 -3.81
CA TYR A 56 -1.73 -1.13 -4.85
C TYR A 56 -0.40 -1.88 -4.64
N GLY A 57 0.10 -1.94 -3.40
CA GLY A 57 1.31 -2.69 -3.05
C GLY A 57 1.22 -4.17 -3.40
N ASN A 58 0.10 -4.79 -3.05
CA ASN A 58 -0.16 -6.20 -3.36
C ASN A 58 -0.35 -6.42 -4.87
N ASP A 59 -1.10 -5.57 -5.56
CA ASP A 59 -1.33 -5.68 -7.01
C ASP A 59 -0.02 -5.62 -7.82
N VAL A 60 0.88 -4.71 -7.45
CA VAL A 60 2.22 -4.59 -8.08
C VAL A 60 3.03 -5.87 -7.88
N VAL A 61 3.10 -6.38 -6.65
CA VAL A 61 3.89 -7.57 -6.33
C VAL A 61 3.27 -8.83 -6.95
N GLU A 62 1.95 -8.97 -6.92
CA GLU A 62 1.25 -10.11 -7.52
C GLU A 62 1.43 -10.15 -9.03
N ARG A 63 1.26 -9.01 -9.70
CA ARG A 63 1.46 -8.92 -11.16
C ARG A 63 2.91 -9.20 -11.55
N LEU A 64 3.88 -8.61 -10.84
CA LEU A 64 5.30 -8.90 -11.07
C LEU A 64 5.61 -10.37 -10.84
N THR A 65 5.00 -10.97 -9.81
CA THR A 65 5.16 -12.41 -9.51
C THR A 65 4.64 -13.29 -10.64
N HIS A 66 3.45 -12.97 -11.17
CA HIS A 66 2.86 -13.72 -12.27
C HIS A 66 3.72 -13.64 -13.52
N GLU A 67 4.20 -12.44 -13.84
CA GLU A 67 5.12 -12.19 -14.96
C GLU A 67 6.42 -12.99 -14.79
N LEU A 68 7.11 -12.87 -13.66
CA LEU A 68 8.36 -13.60 -13.40
C LEU A 68 8.21 -15.13 -13.47
N ARG A 69 7.08 -15.71 -13.08
CA ARG A 69 6.88 -17.17 -13.17
C ARG A 69 7.02 -17.71 -14.59
N ASN A 70 6.60 -16.93 -15.58
CA ASN A 70 6.60 -17.31 -17.00
C ASN A 70 7.80 -16.73 -17.77
N ALA A 71 8.62 -15.92 -17.11
CA ALA A 71 9.79 -15.30 -17.70
C ALA A 71 10.89 -16.32 -18.02
N VAL A 72 11.62 -16.05 -19.08
CA VAL A 72 12.78 -16.83 -19.53
C VAL A 72 14.09 -16.15 -19.16
N ASP A 73 14.10 -14.81 -19.18
CA ASP A 73 15.25 -14.02 -18.78
C ASP A 73 14.80 -12.75 -18.04
N VAL A 74 15.66 -12.27 -17.14
CA VAL A 74 15.43 -11.09 -16.29
C VAL A 74 16.72 -10.29 -16.20
N ASN A 75 16.65 -9.05 -16.68
CA ASN A 75 17.75 -8.10 -16.56
C ASN A 75 17.37 -6.98 -15.59
N VAL A 76 18.14 -6.85 -14.51
CA VAL A 76 17.93 -5.84 -13.48
C VAL A 76 19.01 -4.77 -13.60
N ARG A 77 18.58 -3.51 -13.73
CA ARG A 77 19.46 -2.34 -13.82
C ARG A 77 19.16 -1.40 -12.67
N ASN A 78 20.20 -0.77 -12.12
CA ASN A 78 20.03 0.23 -11.09
C ASN A 78 19.30 1.45 -11.66
N GLY A 79 18.22 1.86 -10.99
CA GLY A 79 17.49 3.10 -11.23
C GLY A 79 17.81 4.16 -10.17
N ILE A 80 16.96 5.18 -10.10
CA ILE A 80 17.14 6.30 -9.17
C ILE A 80 16.56 5.92 -7.80
N GLY A 81 17.26 6.27 -6.72
CA GLY A 81 16.70 6.21 -5.35
C GLY A 81 16.32 4.79 -4.89
N ASN A 82 17.28 3.86 -4.90
CA ASN A 82 17.07 2.46 -4.47
C ASN A 82 15.92 1.72 -5.18
N THR A 83 15.61 2.15 -6.42
CA THR A 83 14.68 1.46 -7.30
C THR A 83 15.44 0.85 -8.46
N HIS A 84 15.05 -0.34 -8.88
CA HIS A 84 15.58 -1.01 -10.05
C HIS A 84 14.64 -0.81 -11.24
N LYS A 85 15.24 -0.69 -12.43
CA LYS A 85 14.57 -0.94 -13.69
C LYS A 85 14.71 -2.43 -14.00
N ILE A 86 13.61 -3.11 -14.27
CA ILE A 86 13.57 -4.56 -14.46
C ILE A 86 13.04 -4.83 -15.86
N ASP A 87 13.86 -5.41 -16.72
CA ASP A 87 13.45 -5.86 -18.05
C ASP A 87 13.21 -7.37 -17.97
N ILE A 88 11.98 -7.81 -18.24
CA ILE A 88 11.56 -9.22 -18.15
C ILE A 88 11.25 -9.72 -19.55
N THR A 89 11.90 -10.80 -19.97
CA THR A 89 11.76 -11.38 -21.30
C THR A 89 10.94 -12.67 -21.26
N TYR A 90 9.98 -12.78 -22.17
CA TYR A 90 9.05 -13.90 -22.35
C TYR A 90 9.20 -14.50 -23.75
N LEU A 91 8.79 -15.76 -23.88
CA LEU A 91 8.53 -16.38 -25.18
C LEU A 91 7.09 -16.11 -25.60
N ASP A 92 6.86 -15.88 -26.90
CA ASP A 92 5.51 -15.82 -27.45
C ASP A 92 4.84 -17.20 -27.27
N PRO A 93 3.63 -17.28 -26.69
CA PRO A 93 2.91 -18.54 -26.50
C PRO A 93 2.56 -19.27 -27.82
N TYR A 94 2.57 -18.57 -28.95
CA TYR A 94 2.27 -19.11 -30.28
C TYR A 94 3.54 -19.27 -31.15
N ARG A 95 4.61 -18.52 -30.87
CA ARG A 95 5.84 -18.48 -31.65
C ARG A 95 7.07 -18.57 -30.75
N HIS A 96 7.52 -19.79 -30.48
CA HIS A 96 8.61 -20.08 -29.53
C HIS A 96 9.98 -19.48 -29.91
N ASP A 97 10.11 -18.88 -31.09
CA ASP A 97 11.29 -18.15 -31.58
C ASP A 97 11.21 -16.62 -31.33
N VAL A 98 10.02 -16.08 -31.07
CA VAL A 98 9.80 -14.65 -30.84
C VAL A 98 9.83 -14.35 -29.34
N LYS A 99 10.67 -13.39 -28.96
CA LYS A 99 10.83 -12.92 -27.58
C LYS A 99 10.22 -11.54 -27.40
N PHE A 100 9.48 -11.34 -26.30
CA PHE A 100 8.95 -10.03 -25.90
C PHE A 100 9.55 -9.61 -24.58
N THR A 101 9.82 -8.31 -24.43
CA THR A 101 10.35 -7.76 -23.18
C THR A 101 9.40 -6.71 -22.61
N ASN A 102 9.00 -6.92 -21.35
CA ASN A 102 8.33 -5.88 -20.56
C ASN A 102 9.34 -5.16 -19.68
N SER A 103 9.33 -3.84 -19.74
CA SER A 103 10.19 -2.99 -18.92
C SER A 103 9.42 -2.41 -17.76
N TRP A 104 9.75 -2.86 -16.56
CA TRP A 104 9.20 -2.40 -15.30
C TRP A 104 10.06 -1.29 -14.69
N ARG A 105 9.41 -0.22 -14.25
CA ARG A 105 10.07 0.91 -13.60
C ARG A 105 9.20 1.51 -12.51
N ALA A 106 9.79 1.71 -11.34
CA ALA A 106 9.23 2.58 -10.31
C ALA A 106 9.69 4.03 -10.54
N ASP A 107 8.74 4.95 -10.56
CA ASP A 107 8.99 6.38 -10.48
C ASP A 107 8.76 6.84 -9.04
N VAL A 108 9.87 7.07 -8.34
CA VAL A 108 9.90 7.52 -6.94
C VAL A 108 9.13 8.82 -6.74
N ARG A 109 9.15 9.73 -7.73
CA ARG A 109 8.55 11.06 -7.59
C ARG A 109 7.03 11.03 -7.71
N SER A 110 6.50 10.20 -8.60
CA SER A 110 5.06 10.06 -8.80
C SER A 110 4.44 8.92 -8.00
N ALA A 111 5.26 8.13 -7.29
CA ALA A 111 4.89 6.90 -6.60
C ALA A 111 4.20 5.85 -7.51
N LYS A 112 4.46 5.93 -8.82
CA LYS A 112 3.88 5.02 -9.82
C LYS A 112 4.89 3.96 -10.25
N VAL A 113 4.42 2.74 -10.39
CA VAL A 113 5.12 1.66 -11.06
C VAL A 113 4.50 1.53 -12.44
N THR A 114 5.37 1.49 -13.45
CA THR A 114 5.01 1.45 -14.86
C THR A 114 5.56 0.20 -15.52
N ILE A 115 4.82 -0.32 -16.50
CA ILE A 115 5.22 -1.38 -17.40
C ILE A 115 5.20 -0.78 -18.80
N ASN A 116 6.33 -0.77 -19.50
CA ASN A 116 6.47 -0.15 -20.82
C ASN A 116 6.00 1.33 -20.85
N ASN A 117 6.25 2.05 -19.75
CA ASN A 117 5.79 3.43 -19.47
C ASN A 117 4.28 3.59 -19.20
N ASP A 118 3.49 2.53 -19.24
CA ASP A 118 2.10 2.57 -18.80
C ASP A 118 1.98 2.27 -17.31
N PRO A 119 1.27 3.10 -16.53
CA PRO A 119 1.08 2.85 -15.10
C PRO A 119 0.27 1.57 -14.87
N ILE A 120 0.69 0.76 -13.91
CA ILE A 120 -0.01 -0.47 -13.51
C ILE A 120 -1.43 -0.16 -13.04
N ASP A 121 -1.55 0.89 -12.24
CA ASP A 121 -2.80 1.45 -11.80
C ASP A 121 -2.82 2.95 -12.11
N ARG A 122 -3.81 3.37 -12.90
CA ARG A 122 -4.01 4.78 -13.27
C ARG A 122 -4.62 5.60 -12.14
N THR A 123 -5.25 4.94 -11.18
CA THR A 123 -5.93 5.54 -10.03
C THR A 123 -5.00 5.75 -8.84
N PHE A 124 -3.81 5.15 -8.86
CA PHE A 124 -2.78 5.33 -7.84
C PHE A 124 -1.61 6.22 -8.32
N PRO A 125 -1.08 7.11 -7.45
CA PRO A 125 -1.70 7.58 -6.22
C PRO A 125 -3.04 8.29 -6.51
N PRO A 126 -3.97 8.36 -5.53
CA PRO A 126 -5.22 9.08 -5.70
C PRO A 126 -5.00 10.50 -6.21
N THR A 127 -5.82 10.97 -7.15
CA THR A 127 -5.70 12.33 -7.73
C THR A 127 -5.93 13.44 -6.72
N SER A 128 -6.54 13.15 -5.58
CA SER A 128 -6.79 14.10 -4.51
C SER A 128 -6.53 13.42 -3.17
N PRO A 129 -5.24 13.24 -2.79
CA PRO A 129 -4.93 12.87 -1.42
C PRO A 129 -5.35 14.02 -0.50
N GLY A 130 -5.58 13.75 0.78
CA GLY A 130 -5.91 14.79 1.75
C GLY A 130 -4.84 15.90 1.76
N ARG A 131 -5.20 17.09 2.26
CA ARG A 131 -4.24 18.21 2.30
C ARG A 131 -2.99 17.78 3.08
N GLY A 132 -1.82 17.92 2.45
CA GLY A 132 -0.53 17.54 3.05
C GLY A 132 -0.24 16.03 3.03
N GLU A 133 -1.06 15.22 2.38
CA GLU A 133 -0.88 13.79 2.22
C GLU A 133 -0.21 13.46 0.88
N TYR A 134 0.73 12.53 0.88
CA TYR A 134 1.39 12.06 -0.33
C TYR A 134 1.92 10.62 -0.15
N PHE A 135 2.16 9.97 -1.28
CA PHE A 135 2.71 8.62 -1.35
C PHE A 135 4.09 8.68 -2.02
N GLU A 136 4.98 7.79 -1.61
CA GLU A 136 6.32 7.62 -2.18
C GLU A 136 6.67 6.13 -2.30
N ILE A 137 7.50 5.80 -3.28
CA ILE A 137 8.13 4.49 -3.37
C ILE A 137 9.50 4.61 -2.70
N GLY A 138 9.69 3.94 -1.56
CA GLY A 138 10.98 3.92 -0.85
C GLY A 138 11.98 2.95 -1.47
N GLN A 139 11.50 1.81 -1.96
CA GLN A 139 12.32 0.76 -2.56
C GLN A 139 11.51 -0.02 -3.58
N PHE A 140 12.14 -0.38 -4.70
CA PHE A 140 11.57 -1.34 -5.64
C PHE A 140 12.71 -2.14 -6.25
N THR A 141 12.98 -3.32 -5.68
CA THR A 141 14.15 -4.11 -6.02
C THR A 141 13.77 -5.54 -6.33
N LEU A 142 14.39 -6.07 -7.37
CA LEU A 142 14.38 -7.49 -7.71
C LEU A 142 15.82 -8.01 -7.59
N THR A 143 16.04 -9.04 -6.79
CA THR A 143 17.37 -9.60 -6.53
C THR A 143 17.37 -11.11 -6.66
N PRO A 144 18.40 -11.73 -7.25
CA PRO A 144 18.55 -13.19 -7.22
C PRO A 144 18.59 -13.70 -5.78
N TYR A 145 18.04 -14.89 -5.57
CA TYR A 145 18.03 -15.54 -4.27
C TYR A 145 19.45 -15.69 -3.72
N GLY A 146 19.62 -15.44 -2.42
CA GLY A 146 20.90 -15.55 -1.71
C GLY A 146 21.81 -14.31 -1.78
N LYS A 147 21.47 -13.26 -2.55
CA LYS A 147 22.22 -11.99 -2.53
C LYS A 147 21.89 -11.10 -1.33
N LEU A 148 20.70 -11.25 -0.77
CA LEU A 148 20.30 -10.58 0.47
C LEU A 148 20.74 -11.45 1.65
N THR A 149 21.15 -10.83 2.77
CA THR A 149 21.63 -11.53 3.95
C THR A 149 20.64 -12.64 4.33
N PRO A 150 21.02 -13.93 4.22
CA PRO A 150 20.09 -15.02 4.48
C PRO A 150 19.66 -14.94 5.94
N ASN A 151 18.36 -15.02 6.18
CA ASN A 151 17.91 -15.28 7.54
C ASN A 151 18.44 -16.68 7.94
N ASN A 152 18.84 -16.92 9.19
CA ASN A 152 19.47 -18.20 9.59
C ASN A 152 18.65 -19.45 9.19
N ARG A 153 17.33 -19.30 9.08
CA ARG A 153 16.38 -20.32 8.60
C ARG A 153 16.48 -20.60 7.10
N GLU A 154 16.77 -19.59 6.29
CA GLU A 154 16.96 -19.72 4.84
C GLU A 154 18.29 -20.35 4.49
N HIS A 155 19.30 -20.15 5.35
CA HIS A 155 20.60 -20.78 5.16
C HIS A 155 20.47 -22.31 5.22
N GLN A 156 19.73 -22.84 6.20
CA GLN A 156 19.46 -24.29 6.32
C GLN A 156 18.67 -24.86 5.13
N ASP A 157 17.70 -24.09 4.60
CA ASP A 157 16.86 -24.49 3.47
C ASP A 157 17.63 -24.43 2.13
N SER A 158 18.60 -23.53 2.00
CA SER A 158 19.44 -23.38 0.80
C SER A 158 20.37 -24.58 0.57
N PHE A 159 20.86 -25.25 1.63
CA PHE A 159 21.70 -26.43 1.51
C PHE A 159 20.98 -27.66 0.91
N GLN A 160 19.65 -27.65 0.91
CA GLN A 160 18.84 -28.76 0.37
C GLN A 160 18.37 -28.53 -1.07
N ARG A 161 18.63 -27.34 -1.67
CA ARG A 161 18.08 -26.96 -2.97
C ARG A 161 19.15 -26.98 -4.06
N ASN A 162 18.77 -27.47 -5.24
CA ASN A 162 19.62 -27.55 -6.43
C ASN A 162 20.09 -26.14 -6.88
N GLU A 163 21.34 -26.00 -7.34
CA GLU A 163 21.89 -24.74 -7.87
C GLU A 163 21.01 -24.11 -8.97
N LYS A 164 20.41 -24.95 -9.83
CA LYS A 164 19.45 -24.51 -10.85
C LYS A 164 18.17 -23.91 -10.25
N PHE A 165 17.75 -24.39 -9.08
CA PHE A 165 16.61 -23.81 -8.36
C PHE A 165 16.96 -22.42 -7.83
N MET A 166 18.14 -22.27 -7.23
CA MET A 166 18.58 -20.98 -6.69
C MET A 166 18.77 -19.93 -7.79
N ALA A 167 19.32 -20.32 -8.95
CA ALA A 167 19.50 -19.44 -10.10
C ALA A 167 18.18 -18.95 -10.71
N ALA A 168 17.12 -19.77 -10.67
CA ALA A 168 15.79 -19.43 -11.15
C ALA A 168 14.89 -18.77 -10.09
N THR A 169 15.40 -18.52 -8.88
CA THR A 169 14.63 -17.91 -7.79
C THR A 169 15.02 -16.46 -7.57
N TRP A 170 14.03 -15.59 -7.45
CA TRP A 170 14.20 -14.16 -7.26
C TRP A 170 13.37 -13.64 -6.09
N ASP A 171 13.91 -12.67 -5.39
CA ASP A 171 13.28 -11.96 -4.28
C ASP A 171 12.81 -10.58 -4.76
N ILE A 172 11.51 -10.32 -4.63
CA ILE A 172 10.88 -9.03 -4.86
C ILE A 172 10.79 -8.30 -3.52
N ARG A 173 11.27 -7.05 -3.48
CA ARG A 173 11.01 -6.12 -2.38
C ARG A 173 10.45 -4.83 -2.92
N PHE A 174 9.29 -4.44 -2.41
CA PHE A 174 8.63 -3.20 -2.75
C PHE A 174 8.26 -2.48 -1.45
N GLN A 175 8.65 -1.22 -1.30
CA GLN A 175 8.34 -0.42 -0.12
C GLN A 175 7.54 0.80 -0.53
N LEU A 176 6.37 0.95 0.07
CA LEU A 176 5.52 2.12 -0.06
C LEU A 176 5.52 2.91 1.24
N ILE A 177 5.53 4.23 1.07
CA ILE A 177 5.53 5.19 2.16
C ILE A 177 4.33 6.09 1.95
N TYR A 178 3.45 6.13 2.94
CA TYR A 178 2.39 7.11 3.04
C TYR A 178 2.78 8.15 4.08
N THR A 179 2.82 9.42 3.71
CA THR A 179 3.18 10.51 4.61
C THR A 179 2.06 11.53 4.68
N ARG A 180 1.79 12.00 5.89
CA ARG A 180 0.95 13.16 6.17
C ARG A 180 1.75 14.23 6.89
N ASN A 181 1.89 15.38 6.24
CA ASN A 181 2.51 16.56 6.82
C ASN A 181 1.59 17.20 7.88
N ALA A 182 2.20 17.94 8.80
CA ALA A 182 1.46 18.79 9.73
C ALA A 182 0.82 19.94 8.95
N VAL A 183 -0.52 19.99 8.92
CA VAL A 183 -1.26 21.04 8.19
C VAL A 183 -1.65 22.16 9.16
N ASN A 184 -1.95 21.81 10.40
CA ASN A 184 -2.33 22.76 11.45
C ASN A 184 -1.25 22.89 12.55
N PRO A 185 -1.15 24.06 13.20
CA PRO A 185 -0.29 24.24 14.36
C PRO A 185 -0.63 23.23 15.46
N GLY A 186 0.34 22.40 15.86
CA GLY A 186 0.17 21.34 16.87
C GLY A 186 -0.03 19.93 16.30
N GLU A 187 -0.30 19.79 15.00
CA GLU A 187 -0.26 18.48 14.34
C GLU A 187 1.18 17.99 14.19
N ARG A 188 1.39 16.68 14.37
CA ARG A 188 2.70 16.05 14.13
C ARG A 188 2.70 15.41 12.75
N LYS A 189 3.80 15.59 12.03
CA LYS A 189 4.09 14.79 10.83
C LYS A 189 4.03 13.32 11.21
N TRP A 190 3.35 12.54 10.38
CA TRP A 190 3.21 11.11 10.57
C TRP A 190 3.45 10.41 9.24
N SER A 191 4.11 9.25 9.29
CA SER A 191 4.39 8.43 8.12
C SER A 191 4.16 6.97 8.44
N TYR A 192 3.60 6.25 7.48
CA TYR A 192 3.44 4.80 7.51
C TYR A 192 4.24 4.19 6.38
N VAL A 193 5.13 3.26 6.73
CA VAL A 193 5.98 2.55 5.79
C VAL A 193 5.55 1.10 5.82
N LYS A 194 5.28 0.54 4.64
CA LYS A 194 5.00 -0.89 4.50
C LYS A 194 5.88 -1.48 3.41
N GLU A 195 6.52 -2.59 3.76
CA GLU A 195 7.30 -3.40 2.83
C GLU A 195 6.47 -4.62 2.40
N TYR A 196 6.43 -4.85 1.10
CA TYR A 196 5.86 -6.00 0.45
C TYR A 196 7.02 -6.86 -0.04
N TYR A 197 7.04 -8.10 0.41
CA TYR A 197 8.07 -9.06 0.07
C TYR A 197 7.43 -10.30 -0.53
N ASN A 198 7.97 -10.75 -1.65
CA ASN A 198 7.59 -12.04 -2.22
C ASN A 198 8.80 -12.72 -2.87
N ARG A 199 8.82 -14.05 -2.81
CA ARG A 199 9.84 -14.88 -3.46
C ARG A 199 9.20 -15.64 -4.60
N VAL A 200 9.83 -15.56 -5.77
CA VAL A 200 9.28 -16.11 -7.02
C VAL A 200 10.27 -17.05 -7.66
N TYR A 201 9.77 -18.21 -8.06
CA TYR A 201 10.50 -19.19 -8.85
C TYR A 201 10.08 -19.07 -10.32
N MET A 202 11.05 -18.83 -11.20
CA MET A 202 10.87 -18.75 -12.66
C MET A 202 10.80 -20.18 -13.23
N ARG A 203 9.62 -20.60 -13.68
CA ARG A 203 9.42 -21.98 -14.17
C ARG A 203 10.07 -22.18 -15.53
N ASN A 204 9.92 -21.22 -16.43
CA ASN A 204 10.31 -21.35 -17.82
C ASN A 204 11.82 -21.21 -18.06
N MET A 205 12.52 -20.48 -17.18
CA MET A 205 13.99 -20.43 -17.18
C MET A 205 14.60 -21.83 -17.05
N ASN A 206 14.03 -22.69 -16.20
CA ASN A 206 14.51 -24.06 -16.05
C ASN A 206 14.12 -24.99 -17.21
N LEU A 207 13.01 -24.72 -17.90
CA LEU A 207 12.61 -25.47 -19.10
C LEU A 207 13.56 -25.19 -20.27
N ALA A 208 13.88 -23.92 -20.55
CA ALA A 208 14.88 -23.55 -21.56
C ALA A 208 16.29 -24.11 -21.24
N VAL A 209 16.68 -24.12 -19.95
CA VAL A 209 17.92 -24.75 -19.47
C VAL A 209 17.88 -26.29 -19.56
N SER A 210 16.69 -26.90 -19.59
CA SER A 210 16.52 -28.36 -19.74
C SER A 210 16.46 -28.81 -21.19
N GLU A 211 15.94 -28.00 -22.10
CA GLU A 211 15.79 -28.35 -23.52
C GLU A 211 16.98 -27.96 -24.39
N GLY A 212 18.03 -27.34 -23.83
CA GLY A 212 19.22 -26.98 -24.62
C GLY A 212 18.89 -26.01 -25.76
N ILE A 213 17.82 -25.22 -25.62
CA ILE A 213 17.51 -24.10 -26.50
C ILE A 213 18.42 -22.93 -26.11
N THR A 214 19.71 -23.16 -26.30
CA THR A 214 20.71 -22.11 -26.45
C THR A 214 20.93 -21.96 -27.94
N ASP A 215 20.86 -20.73 -28.43
CA ASP A 215 21.15 -20.35 -29.81
C ASP A 215 22.42 -21.04 -30.39
#